data_AF-C2CIC8-F1
#
_entry.id   AF-C2CIC8-F1
#
_cell.length_a   1.000
_cell.length_b   1.000
_cell.length_c   1.000
_cell.angle_alpha   90.00
_cell.angle_beta   90.00
_cell.angle_gamma   90.00
#
_symmetry.space_group_name_H-M   'P 1'
#
loop_
_entity.id
_entity.type
_entity.pdbx_description
1 polymer ?
#
loop_
_entity_poly.entity_id
_entity_poly.type
_entity_poly.pdbx_seq_one_letter_code
_entity_poly.pdbx_strand_id
1 'polypeptide(L)' 'MKQQFIGLLHCKCGISYHKDLGYFKRNENMMFVLERKKIGKKIKQVPVIRYKKDK' A
#
# COMPACT_ATOMS: atom_id res chain seq x y z
N MET A 1 -8.56 -11.95 5.56
CA MET A 1 -7.88 -10.84 4.85
C MET A 1 -8.94 -9.83 4.46
N LYS A 2 -8.77 -8.55 4.77
CA LYS A 2 -9.70 -7.49 4.38
C LYS A 2 -9.00 -6.57 3.37
N GLN A 3 -9.68 -6.22 2.30
CA GLN A 3 -9.16 -5.25 1.34
C GLN A 3 -9.22 -3.85 1.97
N GLN A 4 -8.07 -3.17 2.03
CA GLN A 4 -7.98 -1.80 2.53
C GLN A 4 -7.97 -0.80 1.38
N PHE A 5 -7.17 -1.09 0.35
CA PHE A 5 -7.11 -0.32 -0.89
C PHE A 5 -7.22 -1.24 -2.10
N ILE A 6 -7.44 -0.67 -3.28
CA ILE A 6 -7.41 -1.43 -4.54
C ILE A 6 -6.02 -2.04 -4.69
N GLY A 7 -5.91 -3.37 -4.63
CA GLY A 7 -4.64 -4.09 -4.74
C GLY A 7 -3.84 -4.23 -3.44
N LEU A 8 -4.36 -3.77 -2.29
CA LEU A 8 -3.74 -3.98 -0.97
C LEU A 8 -4.71 -4.64 0.02
N LEU A 9 -4.33 -5.80 0.55
CA LEU A 9 -5.07 -6.53 1.57
C LEU A 9 -4.32 -6.59 2.90
N HIS A 10 -5.05 -6.49 4.01
CA HIS A 10 -4.54 -6.60 5.37
C HIS A 10 -5.16 -7.78 6.12
N CYS A 11 -4.32 -8.53 6.83
CA CYS A 11 -4.72 -9.47 7.86
C CYS A 11 -4.68 -8.77 9.23
N LYS A 12 -5.53 -9.20 10.17
CA LYS A 12 -5.35 -8.86 11.59
C LYS A 12 -4.02 -9.42 12.13
N CYS A 13 -3.56 -10.56 11.59
CA CYS A 13 -2.32 -11.26 11.92
C CYS A 13 -1.01 -10.56 11.51
N GLY A 14 -1.03 -9.29 11.12
CA GLY A 14 0.20 -8.57 10.72
C GLY A 14 0.70 -8.84 9.29
N ILE A 15 0.11 -9.81 8.58
CA ILE A 15 0.42 -10.09 7.17
C ILE A 15 -0.39 -9.19 6.24
N SER A 16 0.25 -8.78 5.15
CA SER A 16 -0.33 -8.00 4.07
C SER A 16 -0.07 -8.64 2.73
N TYR A 17 -0.89 -8.31 1.74
CA TYR A 17 -0.69 -8.68 0.34
C TYR A 17 -0.80 -7.44 -0.54
N HIS A 18 0.14 -7.26 -1.45
CA HIS A 18 0.09 -6.23 -2.49
C HIS A 18 0.27 -6.88 -3.85
N LYS A 19 -0.49 -6.45 -4.86
CA LYS A 19 -0.46 -7.06 -6.20
C LYS A 19 0.96 -7.20 -6.77
N ASP A 20 1.80 -6.19 -6.57
CA ASP A 20 3.17 -6.16 -7.12
C ASP A 20 4.25 -6.75 -6.20
N LEU A 21 3.97 -6.88 -4.90
CA LEU A 21 4.97 -7.36 -3.90
C LEU A 21 4.66 -8.77 -3.36
N GLY A 22 3.46 -9.28 -3.59
CA GLY A 22 2.98 -10.51 -2.97
C GLY A 22 2.66 -10.35 -1.49
N TYR A 23 2.81 -11.43 -0.71
CA TYR A 23 2.60 -11.43 0.74
C TYR A 23 3.83 -10.90 1.48
N PHE A 24 3.63 -10.03 2.46
CA PHE A 24 4.70 -9.45 3.28
C PHE A 24 4.24 -9.19 4.72
N LYS A 25 5.20 -9.16 5.65
CA LYS A 25 4.94 -8.78 7.04
C LYS A 25 4.93 -7.25 7.16
N ARG A 26 3.92 -6.70 7.82
CA ARG A 26 3.88 -5.26 8.10
C ARG A 26 4.93 -4.89 9.14
N ASN A 27 5.57 -3.74 8.93
CA ASN A 27 6.47 -3.11 9.89
C ASN A 27 5.91 -1.72 10.26
N GLU A 28 6.20 -1.23 11.46
CA GLU A 28 5.80 0.10 11.95
C GLU A 28 6.44 1.26 11.16
N ASN A 29 7.51 0.96 10.42
CA ASN A 29 8.14 1.88 9.48
C ASN A 29 7.37 2.02 8.16
N MET A 30 6.43 1.12 7.85
CA MET A 30 5.64 1.17 6.62
C MET A 30 4.42 2.07 6.80
N MET A 31 4.21 2.97 5.85
CA MET A 31 3.05 3.86 5.75
C MET A 31 2.30 3.57 4.45
N PHE A 32 1.07 3.09 4.57
CA PHE A 32 0.19 2.82 3.44
C PHE A 32 -0.62 4.07 3.11
N VAL A 33 -0.33 4.71 1.98
CA VAL A 33 -0.97 5.96 1.57
C VAL A 33 -1.61 5.83 0.19
N LEU A 34 -2.56 6.72 -0.11
CA LEU A 34 -3.10 6.87 -1.46
C LEU A 34 -2.53 8.12 -2.09
N GLU A 35 -1.92 7.97 -3.26
CA GLU A 35 -1.40 9.08 -4.04
C GLU A 35 -2.26 9.30 -5.29
N ARG A 36 -2.43 10.56 -5.68
CA ARG A 36 -3.04 10.91 -6.97
C ARG A 36 -1.93 11.03 -8.00
N LYS A 37 -1.92 10.11 -8.97
CA LYS A 37 -0.96 10.14 -10.09
C LYS A 37 -1.71 10.45 -11.39
N LYS A 38 -1.15 11.36 -12.18
CA LYS A 38 -1.63 11.65 -13.53
C LYS A 38 -1.12 10.54 -14.47
N ILE A 39 -2.02 9.73 -14.99
CA ILE A 39 -1.72 8.65 -15.95
C ILE A 39 -2.40 9.03 -17.26
N GLY A 40 -1.61 9.51 -18.22
CA GLY A 40 -2.10 10.13 -19.44
C GLY A 40 -2.94 11.37 -19.16
N LYS A 41 -4.19 11.38 -19.62
CA LYS A 41 -5.15 12.48 -19.41
C LYS A 41 -5.99 12.34 -18.14
N LYS A 42 -5.85 11.25 -17.36
CA LYS A 42 -6.68 10.99 -16.17
C LYS A 42 -5.86 11.08 -14.88
N ILE A 43 -6.47 11.58 -13.81
CA ILE A 43 -5.92 11.51 -12.45
C ILE A 43 -6.46 10.22 -11.81
N LYS A 44 -5.57 9.29 -11.48
CA LYS A 44 -5.92 8.04 -10.79
C LYS A 44 -5.41 8.09 -9.35
N GLN A 45 -6.15 7.47 -8.44
CA GLN A 45 -5.72 7.24 -7.07
C GLN A 45 -5.07 5.86 -7.00
N VAL A 46 -3.81 5.80 -6.54
CA VAL A 46 -3.01 4.58 -6.48
C VAL A 46 -2.50 4.35 -5.05
N PRO A 47 -2.50 3.10 -4.56
CA PRO A 47 -1.85 2.78 -3.30
C PRO A 47 -0.33 2.88 -3.43
N VAL A 48 0.31 3.46 -2.42
CA VAL A 48 1.77 3.56 -2.32
C VAL A 48 2.18 3.19 -0.90
N ILE A 49 3.23 2.38 -0.79
CA ILE A 49 3.87 2.07 0.49
C ILE A 49 5.07 3.00 0.60
N ARG A 50 5.01 3.92 1.56
CA ARG A 50 6.14 4.77 1.93
C ARG A 50 6.81 4.17 3.16
N TYR A 51 8.11 4.39 3.30
CA TYR A 51 8.84 4.06 4.52
C TYR A 51 9.10 5.35 5.28
N LYS A 52 8.92 5.33 6.60
CA LYS A 52 9.43 6.39 7.46
C LYS A 52 10.93 6.50 7.17
N LYS A 53 11.38 7.66 6.69
CA LYS A 53 12.80 7.96 6.68
C LYS A 53 13.19 8.13 8.13
N ASP A 54 14.14 7.34 8.61
CA ASP A 54 14.83 7.64 9.87
C ASP A 54 15.38 9.06 9.75
N LYS A 55 14.98 9.91 10.70
CA LYS A 55 15.35 11.32 10.76
C LYS A 55 16.72 11.46 11.41
#